data_AF-A0A7G7KRY3-F1
#
_entry.id   AF-A0A7G7KRY3-F1
#
_cell.length_a   1.000
_cell.length_b   1.000
_cell.length_c   1.000
_cell.angle_alpha   90.00
_cell.angle_beta   90.00
_cell.angle_gamma   90.00
#
_symmetry.space_group_name_H-M   'P 1'
#
loop_
_entity.id
_entity.type
_entity.pdbx_description
1 polymer ?
#
loop_
_entity_poly.entity_id
_entity_poly.type
_entity_poly.pdbx_seq_one_letter_code
_entity_poly.pdbx_strand_id
1 'polypeptide(L)'
;MPNSEELARYLEQRGELSKPWMLQLLRLTKLKEAKDTMNPVEFEAKLREAHADLMRLGEFWKGREQEVFGGRYQPSSVVEPLPGSPEDR
;
A
#
# COMPACT_ATOMS: atom_id res chain seq x y z
N MET A 1 -0.51 -4.02 22.05
CA MET A 1 -0.15 -3.45 20.75
C MET A 1 -0.09 -1.95 20.92
N PRO A 2 0.87 -1.25 20.30
CA PRO A 2 0.89 0.21 20.32
C PRO A 2 -0.42 0.76 19.75
N ASN A 3 -0.85 1.90 20.26
CA ASN A 3 -1.98 2.63 19.70
C ASN A 3 -1.58 3.31 18.37
N SER A 4 -2.56 3.86 17.64
CA SER A 4 -2.33 4.46 16.33
C SER A 4 -1.39 5.66 16.39
N GLU A 5 -1.38 6.40 17.49
CA GLU A 5 -0.48 7.54 17.68
C GLU A 5 0.97 7.09 17.92
N GLU A 6 1.17 6.08 18.76
CA GLU A 6 2.47 5.44 18.99
C GLU A 6 3.02 4.82 17.70
N LEU A 7 2.15 4.16 16.92
CA LEU A 7 2.51 3.61 15.62
C LEU A 7 2.89 4.72 14.62
N ALA A 8 2.13 5.80 14.54
CA ALA A 8 2.45 6.91 13.65
C ALA A 8 3.81 7.53 13.97
N ARG A 9 4.10 7.80 15.25
CA ARG A 9 5.39 8.32 15.70
C ARG A 9 6.54 7.38 15.37
N TYR A 10 6.34 6.07 15.56
CA TYR A 10 7.33 5.06 15.20
C TYR A 10 7.62 5.05 13.69
N LEU A 11 6.59 5.10 12.85
CA LEU A 11 6.75 5.15 11.40
C LEU A 11 7.46 6.43 10.94
N GLU A 12 7.13 7.56 11.56
CA GLU A 12 7.76 8.85 11.27
C GLU A 12 9.25 8.85 11.60
N GLN A 13 9.62 8.40 12.81
CA GLN A 13 11.02 8.31 13.25
C GLN A 13 11.89 7.44 12.35
N ARG A 14 11.28 6.46 11.67
CA ARG A 14 11.95 5.50 10.80
C ARG A 14 11.91 5.89 9.32
N GLY A 15 11.23 6.98 8.96
CA GLY A 15 11.03 7.38 7.57
C GLY A 15 10.13 6.41 6.78
N GLU A 16 9.28 5.65 7.48
CA GLU A 16 8.46 4.57 6.91
C GLU A 16 7.07 5.06 6.48
N LEU A 17 6.71 6.32 6.75
CA LEU A 17 5.43 6.93 6.36
C LEU A 17 5.21 6.97 4.84
N SER A 18 6.27 6.91 4.05
CA SER A 18 6.20 6.88 2.57
C SER A 18 5.74 5.53 2.03
N LYS A 19 5.75 4.47 2.84
CA LYS A 19 5.42 3.10 2.42
C LYS A 19 3.91 2.88 2.50
N PRO A 20 3.22 2.60 1.38
CA PRO A 20 1.76 2.47 1.37
C PRO A 20 1.23 1.38 2.32
N TRP A 21 1.96 0.28 2.50
CA TRP A 21 1.57 -0.79 3.43
C TRP A 21 1.69 -0.39 4.91
N MET A 22 2.60 0.53 5.25
CA MET A 22 2.71 1.09 6.60
C MET A 22 1.54 2.02 6.91
N LEU A 23 1.11 2.82 5.92
CA LEU A 23 -0.11 3.63 6.03
C LEU A 23 -1.36 2.75 6.19
N GLN A 24 -1.39 1.61 5.51
CA GLN A 24 -2.49 0.66 5.63
C GLN A 24 -2.56 0.02 7.03
N LEU A 25 -1.40 -0.33 7.60
CA LEU A 25 -1.31 -0.79 8.99
C LEU A 25 -1.81 0.28 9.98
N LEU A 26 -1.45 1.54 9.75
CA LEU A 26 -1.92 2.66 10.57
C LEU A 26 -3.45 2.83 10.47
N ARG A 27 -4.02 2.75 9.26
CA ARG A 27 -5.48 2.80 9.04
C ARG A 27 -6.21 1.68 9.78
N LEU A 28 -5.71 0.45 9.70
CA LEU A 28 -6.31 -0.70 10.40
C LEU A 28 -6.24 -0.55 11.92
N THR A 29 -5.14 -0.01 12.45
CA THR A 29 -5.00 0.28 13.88
C THR A 29 -6.02 1.31 14.35
N LYS A 30 -6.21 2.41 13.60
CA LYS A 30 -7.25 3.41 13.89
C LYS A 30 -8.67 2.83 13.84
N LEU A 31 -8.96 1.97 12.86
CA LEU A 31 -10.26 1.31 12.77
C LEU A 31 -10.51 0.41 13.98
N LYS A 32 -9.50 -0.35 14.41
CA LYS A 32 -9.59 -1.22 15.59
C LYS A 32 -9.89 -0.42 16.86
N GLU A 33 -9.24 0.73 17.04
CA GLU A 33 -9.47 1.62 18.19
C GLU A 33 -10.87 2.24 18.18
N ALA A 34 -11.36 2.61 17.01
CA ALA A 34 -12.68 3.22 16.87
C ALA A 34 -13.83 2.20 16.92
N LYS A 35 -13.55 0.89 16.90
CA LYS A 35 -14.55 -0.19 16.76
C LYS A 35 -15.70 -0.07 17.75
N ASP A 36 -15.40 0.22 19.02
CA ASP A 36 -16.42 0.26 20.09
C ASP A 36 -17.25 1.56 20.08
N THR A 37 -16.81 2.58 19.35
CA THR A 37 -17.46 3.89 19.22
C THR A 37 -18.13 4.12 17.87
N MET A 38 -17.92 3.21 16.91
CA MET A 38 -18.37 3.32 15.52
C MET A 38 -19.62 2.46 15.30
N ASN A 39 -20.50 2.90 14.37
CA ASN A 39 -21.60 2.06 13.93
C ASN A 39 -21.04 0.75 13.29
N PRO A 40 -21.54 -0.44 13.66
CA PRO A 40 -21.07 -1.70 13.11
C PRO A 40 -21.09 -1.79 11.58
N VAL A 41 -22.12 -1.24 10.92
CA VAL A 41 -22.24 -1.23 9.46
C VAL A 41 -21.17 -0.33 8.82
N GLU A 42 -20.90 0.81 9.44
CA GLU A 42 -19.83 1.72 9.00
C GLU A 42 -18.45 1.10 9.19
N PHE A 43 -18.23 0.43 10.32
CA PHE A 43 -17.00 -0.29 10.61
C PHE A 43 -16.73 -1.38 9.58
N GLU A 44 -17.73 -2.20 9.25
CA GLU A 44 -17.62 -3.23 8.21
C GLU A 44 -17.33 -2.64 6.84
N ALA A 45 -17.98 -1.54 6.46
CA ALA A 45 -17.74 -0.86 5.19
C ALA A 45 -16.28 -0.38 5.10
N LYS A 46 -15.81 0.33 6.14
CA LYS A 46 -14.42 0.83 6.20
C LYS A 46 -13.38 -0.28 6.23
N LEU A 47 -13.69 -1.40 6.89
CA LEU A 47 -12.82 -2.57 6.90
C LEU A 47 -12.73 -3.21 5.51
N ARG A 48 -13.85 -3.30 4.78
CA ARG A 48 -13.89 -3.82 3.41
C ARG A 48 -13.10 -2.93 2.44
N GLU A 49 -13.23 -1.61 2.56
CA GLU A 49 -12.43 -0.66 1.79
C GLU A 49 -10.93 -0.82 2.08
N ALA A 50 -10.56 -0.86 3.36
CA ALA A 50 -9.18 -1.08 3.76
C ALA A 50 -8.62 -2.41 3.21
N HIS A 51 -9.41 -3.48 3.22
CA HIS A 51 -9.02 -4.75 2.61
C HIS A 51 -8.83 -4.62 1.09
N ALA A 52 -9.76 -3.98 0.38
CA ALA A 52 -9.65 -3.78 -1.06
C ALA A 52 -8.40 -2.96 -1.44
N ASP A 53 -8.08 -1.92 -0.68
CA ASP A 53 -6.88 -1.11 -0.89
C ASP A 53 -5.60 -1.91 -0.65
N LEU A 54 -5.58 -2.78 0.36
CA LEU A 54 -4.47 -3.70 0.59
C LEU A 54 -4.30 -4.70 -0.58
N MET A 55 -5.39 -5.20 -1.15
CA MET A 55 -5.32 -6.09 -2.32
C MET A 55 -4.81 -5.37 -3.56
N ARG A 56 -5.23 -4.10 -3.78
CA ARG A 56 -4.70 -3.26 -4.87
C ARG A 56 -3.20 -3.00 -4.73
N LEU A 57 -2.70 -2.92 -3.50
CA LEU A 57 -1.27 -2.88 -3.27
C LEU A 57 -0.62 -4.16 -3.81
N GLY A 58 -1.11 -5.36 -3.53
CA GLY A 58 -0.52 -6.61 -4.02
C GLY A 58 -0.18 -6.64 -5.53
N GLU A 59 -1.05 -6.09 -6.39
CA GLU A 59 -0.79 -6.00 -7.84
C GLU A 59 0.27 -4.95 -8.22
N PHE A 60 0.41 -3.86 -7.46
CA PHE A 60 1.37 -2.77 -7.75
C PHE A 60 2.84 -3.22 -7.69
N TRP A 61 3.13 -4.27 -6.92
CA TRP A 61 4.50 -4.63 -6.52
C TRP A 61 5.05 -5.70 -7.46
N LYS A 62 4.16 -6.35 -8.21
CA LYS A 62 4.45 -7.40 -9.18
C LYS A 62 5.31 -6.83 -10.31
N GLY A 63 6.54 -7.32 -10.43
CA GLY A 63 7.54 -6.79 -11.37
C GLY A 63 8.28 -5.53 -10.91
N ARG A 64 8.01 -5.03 -9.69
CA ARG A 64 8.70 -3.89 -9.04
C ARG A 64 9.26 -4.26 -7.65
N GLU A 65 9.35 -5.56 -7.34
CA GLU A 65 9.70 -6.04 -6.01
C GLU A 65 11.09 -5.55 -5.57
N GLN A 66 12.05 -5.52 -6.49
CA GLN A 66 13.40 -5.01 -6.20
C GLN A 66 13.43 -3.51 -5.91
N GLU A 67 12.57 -2.73 -6.54
CA GLU A 67 12.41 -1.31 -6.25
C GLU A 67 11.74 -1.10 -4.90
N VAL A 68 10.65 -1.81 -4.66
CA VAL A 68 9.80 -1.64 -3.46
C VAL A 68 10.46 -2.19 -2.19
N PHE A 69 11.18 -3.32 -2.28
CA PHE A 69 11.79 -3.98 -1.14
C PHE A 69 13.32 -3.86 -1.06
N GLY A 70 13.99 -3.73 -2.21
CA GLY A 70 15.45 -3.62 -2.30
C GLY A 70 15.97 -2.19 -2.40
N GLY A 71 15.09 -1.20 -2.57
CA GLY A 71 15.45 0.23 -2.63
C GLY A 71 16.21 0.63 -3.89
N ARG A 72 16.23 -0.21 -4.94
CA ARG A 72 16.87 0.09 -6.23
C ARG A 72 15.80 0.21 -7.30
N TYR A 73 15.63 1.43 -7.84
CA TYR A 73 14.76 1.64 -8.98
C TYR A 73 15.11 0.70 -10.13
N GLN A 74 14.12 -0.03 -10.64
CA GLN A 74 14.26 -0.94 -11.76
C GLN A 74 13.24 -0.52 -12.82
N PRO A 75 13.68 0.05 -13.96
CA PRO A 75 12.75 0.50 -15.00
C PRO A 75 11.95 -0.70 -15.54
N SER A 76 10.66 -0.47 -15.81
CA SER A 76 9.78 -1.48 -16.39
C SER A 76 10.36 -1.98 -17.71
N SER A 77 10.50 -3.30 -17.86
CA SER A 77 10.98 -3.94 -19.09
C SER A 77 9.96 -3.94 -20.24
N VAL A 78 8.84 -3.22 -20.09
CA VAL A 78 7.90 -2.97 -21.18
C VAL A 78 8.58 -1.98 -22.13
N VAL A 79 9.36 -2.52 -23.05
CA VAL A 79 9.79 -1.84 -24.25
C VAL A 79 8.53 -1.74 -25.10
N GLU A 80 7.86 -0.58 -25.11
CA GLU A 80 7.00 -0.27 -26.25
C GLU A 80 7.86 -0.49 -27.51
N PRO A 81 7.43 -1.34 -28.46
CA PRO A 81 8.19 -1.50 -29.69
C PRO A 81 8.33 -0.11 -30.31
N LEU A 82 9.56 0.25 -30.66
CA LEU A 82 9.81 1.51 -31.34
C LEU A 82 8.93 1.54 -32.60
N PRO A 83 8.26 2.67 -32.90
CA PRO A 83 7.42 2.77 -34.09
C PRO A 83 8.24 2.41 -35.34
N GLY A 84 7.80 1.39 -36.09
CA GLY A 84 8.51 0.81 -37.22
C GLY A 84 9.17 -0.55 -36.96
N SER A 85 8.71 -1.28 -35.93
CA SER A 85 9.21 -2.63 -35.64
C SER A 85 8.71 -3.64 -36.69
N PRO A 86 9.36 -4.81 -36.86
CA PRO A 86 8.92 -5.83 -37.84
C PRO A 86 7.48 -6.31 -37.65
N GLU A 87 6.95 -6.15 -36.44
CA GLU A 87 5.57 -6.44 -36.03
C GLU A 87 4.57 -5.40 -36.56
N ASP A 88 5.04 -4.25 -37.05
CA ASP A 88 4.23 -3.18 -37.70
C ASP A 88 4.07 -3.39 -39.23
N ARG A 89 4.60 -4.48 -39.81
CA ARG A 89 4.51 -4.77 -41.27
C ARG A 89 3.52 -5.88 -41.60
#